data_AF-A0A7C1L193-F1
#
_entry.id   AF-A0A7C1L193-F1
#
_cell.length_a   1.000
_cell.length_b   1.000
_cell.length_c   1.000
_cell.angle_alpha   90.00
_cell.angle_beta   90.00
_cell.angle_gamma   90.00
#
_symmetry.space_group_name_H-M   'P 1'
#
loop_
_entity.id
_entity.type
_entity.pdbx_description
1 polymer ?
#
loop_
_entity_poly.entity_id
_entity_poly.type
_entity_poly.pdbx_seq_one_letter_code
_entity_poly.pdbx_strand_id
1 'polypeptide(L)'
;MRTKFLAIVLVVLFVFNAVSFGGTPPPVAVLKAVPNPVARFSTVILDGSGSYDPDNNIVHYEWDFDHNDVTFIVDYNEIDGNAPDGTYDGNTPHIYEDAGTYIVKLRVTDAVGWTDEADCTVYVTESTFRVDSNDDAGMAIFDDIGNLFLKGTLDVNSTHTATAADEFIIEDANSDELAIIDGNDGNMYIDGQVFESQSTLTPSGTNNFIIEDADGDTVAYIDDPNGDLYLMGDLYEEFLN
;
A
#
# COMPACT_ATOMS: atom_id res chain seq x y z
N MET A 1 0.02 -6.04 -49.06
CA MET A 1 -0.71 -4.76 -48.90
C MET A 1 -0.90 -4.53 -47.42
N ARG A 2 -0.22 -3.54 -46.84
CA ARG A 2 -0.38 -3.17 -45.43
C ARG A 2 -1.35 -1.98 -45.38
N THR A 3 -2.57 -2.23 -44.92
CA THR A 3 -3.60 -1.21 -44.72
C THR A 3 -3.25 -0.43 -43.46
N LYS A 4 -2.85 0.84 -43.62
CA LYS A 4 -2.63 1.75 -42.49
C LYS A 4 -4.01 2.16 -41.95
N PHE A 5 -4.32 1.80 -40.71
CA PHE A 5 -5.43 2.40 -39.99
C PHE A 5 -4.98 3.77 -39.47
N LEU A 6 -5.65 4.81 -39.92
CA LEU A 6 -5.51 6.17 -39.39
C LEU A 6 -6.43 6.26 -38.18
N ALA A 7 -5.87 6.27 -36.97
CA ALA A 7 -6.61 6.60 -35.77
C ALA A 7 -6.91 8.12 -35.80
N ILE A 8 -8.17 8.47 -35.99
CA ILE A 8 -8.64 9.85 -35.80
C ILE A 8 -8.86 10.01 -34.29
N VAL A 9 -7.91 10.67 -33.61
CA VAL A 9 -8.12 11.12 -32.23
C VAL A 9 -9.05 12.33 -32.30
N LEU A 10 -10.32 12.12 -31.97
CA LEU A 10 -11.28 13.20 -31.79
C LEU A 10 -11.00 13.86 -30.43
N VAL A 11 -10.15 14.89 -30.40
CA VAL A 11 -10.03 15.75 -29.23
C VAL A 11 -11.27 16.64 -29.18
N VAL A 12 -12.25 16.27 -28.37
CA VAL A 12 -13.35 17.17 -28.02
C VAL A 12 -12.79 18.19 -27.04
N LEU A 13 -12.34 19.34 -27.57
CA LEU A 13 -11.91 20.47 -26.77
C LEU A 13 -13.17 21.11 -26.14
N PHE A 14 -13.47 20.78 -24.89
CA PHE A 14 -14.43 21.56 -24.12
C PHE A 14 -13.80 22.92 -23.80
N VAL A 15 -14.12 23.93 -24.60
CA VAL A 15 -13.89 25.32 -24.21
C VAL A 15 -14.95 25.68 -23.17
N PHE A 16 -14.65 25.43 -21.90
CA PHE A 16 -15.40 26.08 -20.83
C PHE A 16 -15.05 27.57 -20.86
N ASN A 17 -15.99 28.40 -21.30
CA ASN A 17 -15.95 29.81 -20.92
C ASN A 17 -16.15 29.83 -19.40
N ALA A 18 -15.07 29.95 -18.64
CA ALA A 18 -15.15 30.19 -17.21
C ALA A 18 -15.80 31.56 -17.00
N VAL A 19 -17.09 31.56 -16.72
CA VAL A 19 -17.70 32.67 -15.99
C VAL A 19 -17.12 32.55 -14.59
N SER A 20 -16.19 33.43 -14.23
CA SER A 20 -15.75 33.58 -12.84
C SER A 20 -16.94 34.10 -12.03
N PHE A 21 -17.70 33.18 -11.46
CA PHE A 21 -18.48 33.46 -10.27
C PHE A 21 -17.48 33.49 -9.12
N GLY A 22 -17.48 34.54 -8.30
CA GLY A 22 -16.62 34.66 -7.12
C GLY A 22 -17.03 33.70 -6.01
N GLY A 23 -17.04 32.39 -6.30
CA GLY A 23 -17.20 31.32 -5.33
C GLY A 23 -15.84 30.86 -4.80
N THR A 24 -15.84 30.42 -3.55
CA THR A 24 -14.73 29.73 -2.91
C THR A 24 -14.41 28.45 -3.70
N PRO A 25 -13.14 28.06 -3.95
CA PRO A 25 -12.82 26.74 -4.45
C PRO A 25 -13.43 25.64 -3.55
N PRO A 26 -13.82 24.48 -4.10
CA PRO A 26 -14.23 23.34 -3.29
C PRO A 26 -13.03 22.75 -2.53
N PRO A 27 -13.28 21.88 -1.54
CA PRO A 27 -12.22 21.12 -0.88
C PRO A 27 -11.57 20.15 -1.88
N VAL A 28 -10.44 19.59 -1.47
CA VAL A 28 -9.71 18.52 -2.18
C VAL A 28 -9.61 17.33 -1.24
N ALA A 29 -10.23 16.21 -1.64
CA ALA A 29 -10.11 14.95 -0.93
C ALA A 29 -8.79 14.25 -1.27
N VAL A 30 -8.07 13.79 -0.26
CA VAL A 30 -6.89 12.94 -0.40
C VAL A 30 -7.05 11.77 0.54
N LEU A 31 -6.80 10.56 0.02
CA LEU A 31 -7.03 9.32 0.72
C LEU A 31 -5.88 8.35 0.49
N LYS A 32 -5.43 7.69 1.57
CA LYS A 32 -4.59 6.48 1.51
C LYS A 32 -4.98 5.48 2.61
N ALA A 33 -4.48 4.26 2.50
CA ALA A 33 -4.69 3.19 3.47
C ALA A 33 -3.33 2.61 3.88
N VAL A 34 -3.06 2.50 5.19
CA VAL A 34 -1.77 2.08 5.73
C VAL A 34 -1.96 1.08 6.89
N PRO A 35 -1.33 -0.11 6.84
CA PRO A 35 -0.65 -0.69 5.69
C PRO A 35 -1.64 -1.05 4.56
N ASN A 36 -1.13 -1.23 3.35
CA ASN A 36 -1.88 -1.82 2.25
C ASN A 36 -0.90 -2.51 1.28
N PRO A 37 -0.91 -3.86 1.16
CA PRO A 37 -1.90 -4.81 1.67
C PRO A 37 -1.92 -4.96 3.20
N VAL A 38 -3.00 -5.56 3.72
CA VAL A 38 -3.22 -5.82 5.15
C VAL A 38 -3.81 -7.22 5.35
N ALA A 39 -3.41 -7.93 6.41
CA ALA A 39 -4.05 -9.20 6.76
C ALA A 39 -5.45 -8.97 7.33
N ARG A 40 -6.40 -9.86 7.05
CA ARG A 40 -7.72 -9.89 7.74
C ARG A 40 -7.55 -9.91 9.26
N PHE A 41 -8.52 -9.35 9.96
CA PHE A 41 -8.48 -9.15 11.42
C PHE A 41 -7.35 -8.25 11.94
N SER A 42 -6.54 -7.66 11.05
CA SER A 42 -5.58 -6.62 11.40
C SER A 42 -6.17 -5.25 11.11
N THR A 43 -5.72 -4.25 11.87
CA THR A 43 -6.14 -2.87 11.67
C THR A 43 -5.44 -2.28 10.45
N VAL A 44 -6.23 -1.70 9.55
CA VAL A 44 -5.77 -0.72 8.55
C VAL A 44 -6.20 0.67 9.00
N ILE A 45 -5.31 1.64 8.88
CA ILE A 45 -5.63 3.06 9.06
C ILE A 45 -6.00 3.63 7.71
N LEU A 46 -7.22 4.15 7.61
CA LEU A 46 -7.67 4.93 6.48
C LEU A 46 -7.37 6.39 6.79
N ASP A 47 -6.47 7.00 6.00
CA ASP A 47 -5.88 8.32 6.27
C ASP A 47 -6.38 9.33 5.24
N GLY A 48 -7.23 10.24 5.73
CA GLY A 48 -7.76 11.39 4.99
C GLY A 48 -7.07 12.71 5.32
N SER A 49 -6.05 12.70 6.18
CA SER A 49 -5.41 13.90 6.75
C SER A 49 -4.70 14.78 5.71
N GLY A 50 -4.41 14.24 4.53
CA GLY A 50 -3.89 14.97 3.38
C GLY A 50 -4.93 15.86 2.68
N SER A 51 -6.21 15.73 3.02
CA SER A 51 -7.29 16.53 2.45
C SER A 51 -7.19 17.99 2.90
N TYR A 52 -7.57 18.91 2.04
CA TYR A 52 -7.49 20.34 2.37
C TYR A 52 -8.52 21.15 1.61
N ASP A 53 -8.85 22.32 2.15
CA ASP A 53 -9.61 23.33 1.44
C ASP A 53 -8.79 24.64 1.44
N PRO A 54 -8.60 25.32 0.28
CA PRO A 54 -7.75 26.51 0.20
C PRO A 54 -8.25 27.73 0.97
N ASP A 55 -9.54 27.84 1.24
CA ASP A 55 -10.14 29.05 1.81
C ASP A 55 -11.20 28.81 2.89
N ASN A 56 -11.56 27.55 3.16
CA ASN A 56 -12.44 27.10 4.22
C ASN A 56 -11.78 25.99 5.03
N ASN A 57 -12.41 25.60 6.15
CA ASN A 57 -12.01 24.41 6.89
C ASN A 57 -12.86 23.23 6.41
N ILE A 58 -12.27 22.04 6.34
CA ILE A 58 -13.04 20.79 6.24
C ILE A 58 -13.75 20.56 7.58
N VAL A 59 -15.06 20.30 7.55
CA VAL A 59 -15.92 20.10 8.73
C VAL A 59 -16.52 18.69 8.79
N HIS A 60 -16.43 17.91 7.71
CA HIS A 60 -16.81 16.49 7.68
C HIS A 60 -15.80 15.64 6.92
N TYR A 61 -15.50 14.46 7.47
CA TYR A 61 -14.90 13.33 6.76
C TYR A 61 -15.87 12.14 6.83
N GLU A 62 -16.50 11.82 5.71
CA GLU A 62 -17.44 10.70 5.59
C GLU A 62 -16.76 9.56 4.82
N TRP A 63 -16.86 8.36 5.36
CA TRP A 63 -16.14 7.18 4.88
C TRP A 63 -17.12 6.08 4.49
N ASP A 64 -16.88 5.49 3.33
CA ASP A 64 -17.54 4.29 2.78
C ASP A 64 -16.45 3.23 2.62
N PHE A 65 -16.50 2.16 3.42
CA PHE A 65 -15.42 1.20 3.51
C PHE A 65 -15.47 0.13 2.41
N ASP A 66 -16.62 -0.06 1.75
CA ASP A 66 -16.84 -1.12 0.75
C ASP A 66 -17.57 -0.63 -0.51
N HIS A 67 -17.21 0.57 -0.95
CA HIS A 67 -17.84 1.29 -2.06
C HIS A 67 -18.01 0.42 -3.31
N ASN A 68 -19.24 0.35 -3.81
CA ASN A 68 -19.61 -0.54 -4.91
C ASN A 68 -19.87 0.17 -6.25
N ASP A 69 -19.35 1.40 -6.42
CA ASP A 69 -19.57 2.29 -7.57
C ASP A 69 -21.03 2.70 -7.83
N VAL A 70 -21.95 2.40 -6.90
CA VAL A 70 -23.37 2.73 -7.06
C VAL A 70 -23.85 3.73 -6.02
N THR A 71 -23.65 3.44 -4.74
CA THR A 71 -24.20 4.26 -3.64
C THR A 71 -23.10 4.53 -2.64
N PHE A 72 -22.94 5.80 -2.26
CA PHE A 72 -22.12 6.18 -1.12
C PHE A 72 -22.87 5.82 0.17
N ILE A 73 -22.36 4.84 0.91
CA ILE A 73 -22.89 4.44 2.23
C ILE A 73 -21.92 4.95 3.30
N VAL A 74 -22.41 5.79 4.21
CA VAL A 74 -21.56 6.34 5.28
C VAL A 74 -21.45 5.30 6.40
N ASP A 75 -20.30 4.64 6.47
CA ASP A 75 -19.95 3.70 7.54
C ASP A 75 -19.33 4.42 8.74
N TYR A 76 -18.57 5.48 8.47
CA TYR A 76 -17.93 6.28 9.50
C TYR A 76 -17.97 7.77 9.12
N ASN A 77 -18.15 8.63 10.13
CA ASN A 77 -18.29 10.07 9.93
C ASN A 77 -17.63 10.83 11.08
N GLU A 78 -16.58 11.57 10.76
CA GLU A 78 -16.01 12.58 11.63
C GLU A 78 -16.61 13.94 11.34
N ILE A 79 -17.02 14.62 12.41
CA ILE A 79 -17.55 15.97 12.37
C ILE A 79 -16.68 16.83 13.28
N ASP A 80 -16.41 18.08 12.90
CA ASP A 80 -15.70 19.01 13.78
C ASP A 80 -16.39 19.10 15.17
N GLY A 81 -15.63 18.80 16.22
CA GLY A 81 -16.11 18.71 17.60
C GLY A 81 -16.78 17.38 17.99
N ASN A 82 -16.89 16.41 17.07
CA ASN A 82 -17.41 15.06 17.32
C ASN A 82 -16.80 14.03 16.35
N ALA A 83 -15.68 13.42 16.77
CA ALA A 83 -15.06 12.29 16.11
C ALA A 83 -15.32 10.99 16.93
N PRO A 84 -15.81 9.90 16.32
CA PRO A 84 -16.10 8.67 17.05
C PRO A 84 -14.89 8.02 17.73
N ASP A 85 -13.69 8.18 17.18
CA ASP A 85 -12.43 7.70 17.75
C ASP A 85 -11.79 8.69 18.76
N GLY A 86 -12.39 9.87 18.91
CA GLY A 86 -11.97 10.92 19.85
C GLY A 86 -11.01 11.98 19.28
N THR A 87 -10.57 11.87 18.03
CA THR A 87 -9.67 12.84 17.40
C THR A 87 -10.23 13.30 16.05
N TYR A 88 -10.28 14.61 15.81
CA TYR A 88 -10.67 15.14 14.50
C TYR A 88 -9.42 15.38 13.66
N ASP A 89 -8.93 14.32 13.04
CA ASP A 89 -7.73 14.33 12.18
C ASP A 89 -7.99 13.75 10.78
N GLY A 90 -9.24 13.34 10.50
CA GLY A 90 -9.61 12.74 9.24
C GLY A 90 -9.07 11.32 9.07
N ASN A 91 -8.71 10.64 10.16
CA ASN A 91 -8.22 9.25 10.13
C ASN A 91 -9.22 8.32 10.80
N THR A 92 -9.35 7.10 10.29
CA THR A 92 -10.18 6.09 10.95
C THR A 92 -9.58 4.69 10.87
N PRO A 93 -9.51 3.95 12.00
CA PRO A 93 -9.10 2.56 11.99
C PRO A 93 -10.25 1.67 11.50
N HIS A 94 -9.94 0.73 10.61
CA HIS A 94 -10.88 -0.28 10.14
C HIS A 94 -10.27 -1.68 10.21
N ILE A 95 -11.14 -2.70 10.36
CA ILE A 95 -10.75 -4.12 10.37
C ILE A 95 -11.68 -4.86 9.41
N TYR A 96 -11.11 -5.42 8.34
CA TYR A 96 -11.82 -6.33 7.45
C TYR A 96 -11.76 -7.74 8.01
N GLU A 97 -12.93 -8.38 8.11
CA GLU A 97 -13.00 -9.75 8.61
C GLU A 97 -12.67 -10.76 7.52
N ASP A 98 -12.90 -10.48 6.25
CA ASP A 98 -12.68 -11.39 5.13
C ASP A 98 -11.56 -10.89 4.20
N ALA A 99 -10.79 -11.84 3.64
CA ALA A 99 -9.84 -11.53 2.59
C ALA A 99 -10.58 -11.13 1.31
N GLY A 100 -10.01 -10.17 0.57
CA GLY A 100 -10.64 -9.61 -0.62
C GLY A 100 -10.09 -8.24 -1.02
N THR A 101 -10.72 -7.66 -2.03
CA THR A 101 -10.40 -6.32 -2.51
C THR A 101 -11.57 -5.39 -2.21
N TYR A 102 -11.29 -4.31 -1.51
CA TYR A 102 -12.30 -3.33 -1.07
C TYR A 102 -11.96 -1.97 -1.66
N ILE A 103 -12.94 -1.29 -2.27
CA ILE A 103 -12.80 0.10 -2.69
C ILE A 103 -13.26 0.95 -1.51
N VAL A 104 -12.34 1.67 -0.89
CA VAL A 104 -12.67 2.66 0.15
C VAL A 104 -12.89 4.00 -0.53
N LYS A 105 -13.93 4.71 -0.13
CA LYS A 105 -14.21 6.06 -0.59
C LYS A 105 -14.35 7.03 0.57
N LEU A 106 -13.64 8.15 0.48
CA LEU A 106 -13.72 9.30 1.37
C LEU A 106 -14.50 10.41 0.66
N ARG A 107 -15.45 11.03 1.37
CA ARG A 107 -16.05 12.31 1.00
C ARG A 107 -15.71 13.35 2.07
N VAL A 108 -15.12 14.45 1.66
CA VAL A 108 -14.86 15.60 2.55
C VAL A 108 -15.88 16.70 2.28
N THR A 109 -16.29 17.43 3.33
CA THR A 109 -17.18 18.61 3.20
C THR A 109 -16.55 19.82 3.88
N ASP A 110 -16.54 20.96 3.19
CA ASP A 110 -16.05 22.23 3.75
C ASP A 110 -17.12 22.95 4.61
N ALA A 111 -16.71 24.02 5.29
CA ALA A 111 -17.57 24.81 6.17
C ALA A 111 -18.73 25.54 5.45
N VAL A 112 -18.71 25.64 4.12
CA VAL A 112 -19.77 26.27 3.32
C VAL A 112 -20.63 25.24 2.58
N GLY A 113 -20.33 23.95 2.72
CA GLY A 113 -21.10 22.81 2.24
C GLY A 113 -20.67 22.27 0.87
N TRP A 114 -19.52 22.67 0.33
CA TRP A 114 -18.95 22.01 -0.85
C TRP A 114 -18.28 20.71 -0.47
N THR A 115 -18.24 19.78 -1.42
CA THR A 115 -17.71 18.43 -1.20
C THR A 115 -16.74 18.03 -2.31
N ASP A 116 -15.82 17.16 -1.96
CA ASP A 116 -15.00 16.40 -2.91
C ASP A 116 -14.85 14.95 -2.43
N GLU A 117 -14.57 14.03 -3.35
CA GLU A 117 -14.44 12.60 -3.06
C GLU A 117 -13.12 12.03 -3.59
N ALA A 118 -12.53 11.10 -2.84
CA ALA A 118 -11.37 10.33 -3.24
C ALA A 118 -11.59 8.84 -2.91
N ASP A 119 -11.03 7.95 -3.71
CA ASP A 119 -11.08 6.51 -3.48
C ASP A 119 -9.69 5.88 -3.49
N CYS A 120 -9.55 4.76 -2.79
CA CYS A 120 -8.38 3.89 -2.85
C CYS A 120 -8.82 2.43 -2.77
N THR A 121 -7.96 1.52 -3.22
CA THR A 121 -8.20 0.08 -3.12
C THR A 121 -7.43 -0.50 -1.95
N VAL A 122 -8.10 -1.19 -1.02
CA VAL A 122 -7.49 -1.95 0.07
C VAL A 122 -7.46 -3.43 -0.31
N TYR A 123 -6.26 -4.02 -0.26
CA TYR A 123 -6.03 -5.44 -0.48
C TYR A 123 -5.94 -6.15 0.86
N VAL A 124 -6.96 -6.95 1.16
CA VAL A 124 -7.04 -7.74 2.40
C VAL A 124 -6.64 -9.18 2.10
N THR A 125 -5.60 -9.66 2.76
CA THR A 125 -5.00 -10.98 2.56
C THR A 125 -5.35 -11.91 3.75
N GLU A 126 -5.12 -13.22 3.65
CA GLU A 126 -5.38 -14.11 4.80
C GLU A 126 -4.34 -13.90 5.90
N SER A 127 -3.10 -13.62 5.52
CA SER A 127 -1.99 -13.32 6.44
C SER A 127 -0.91 -12.49 5.75
N THR A 128 -0.05 -11.87 6.56
CA THR A 128 1.12 -11.13 6.06
C THR A 128 2.31 -11.32 7.00
N PHE A 129 3.51 -11.41 6.45
CA PHE A 129 4.75 -11.11 7.17
C PHE A 129 5.18 -9.69 6.81
N ARG A 130 5.46 -8.85 7.82
CA ARG A 130 5.74 -7.43 7.63
C ARG A 130 7.06 -7.05 8.25
N VAL A 131 7.80 -6.22 7.52
CA VAL A 131 8.94 -5.46 8.01
C VAL A 131 8.49 -4.01 8.09
N ASP A 132 8.47 -3.46 9.29
CA ASP A 132 8.10 -2.07 9.58
C ASP A 132 9.35 -1.34 10.14
N SER A 133 9.40 -0.02 9.99
CA SER A 133 10.38 0.81 10.70
C SER A 133 9.75 1.43 11.96
N ASN A 134 10.54 2.18 12.74
CA ASN A 134 10.00 2.85 13.93
C ASN A 134 8.99 3.95 13.60
N ASP A 135 9.12 4.56 12.42
CA ASP A 135 8.36 5.74 12.01
C ASP A 135 7.35 5.44 10.90
N ASP A 136 7.42 4.24 10.30
CA ASP A 136 6.63 3.92 9.12
C ASP A 136 6.26 2.44 9.04
N ALA A 137 4.99 2.20 8.71
CA ALA A 137 4.41 0.88 8.56
C ALA A 137 4.54 0.42 7.11
N GLY A 138 5.14 -0.76 6.90
CA GLY A 138 5.28 -1.40 5.61
C GLY A 138 6.51 -0.94 4.84
N MET A 139 7.71 -1.31 5.31
CA MET A 139 8.93 -1.26 4.48
C MET A 139 8.92 -2.39 3.46
N ALA A 140 8.54 -3.59 3.93
CA ALA A 140 8.26 -4.74 3.09
C ALA A 140 7.08 -5.52 3.63
N ILE A 141 6.23 -6.04 2.74
CA ILE A 141 5.13 -6.91 3.08
C ILE A 141 5.17 -8.14 2.19
N PHE A 142 5.18 -9.32 2.80
CA PHE A 142 4.94 -10.58 2.13
C PHE A 142 3.52 -11.03 2.45
N ASP A 143 2.73 -11.39 1.43
CA ASP A 143 1.37 -11.92 1.63
C ASP A 143 1.33 -13.46 1.66
N ASP A 144 0.15 -14.01 1.97
CA ASP A 144 -0.08 -15.46 2.07
C ASP A 144 -0.05 -16.21 0.73
N ILE A 145 0.05 -15.50 -0.40
CA ILE A 145 0.22 -16.12 -1.72
C ILE A 145 1.64 -15.93 -2.27
N GLY A 146 2.52 -15.31 -1.49
CA GLY A 146 3.95 -15.16 -1.78
C GLY A 146 4.29 -13.96 -2.66
N ASN A 147 3.43 -12.95 -2.76
CA ASN A 147 3.84 -11.66 -3.30
C ASN A 147 4.74 -10.93 -2.30
N LEU A 148 5.65 -10.11 -2.81
CA LEU A 148 6.46 -9.18 -2.03
C LEU A 148 6.15 -7.75 -2.48
N PHE A 149 5.72 -6.91 -1.55
CA PHE A 149 5.51 -5.48 -1.75
C PHE A 149 6.61 -4.72 -1.04
N LEU A 150 7.37 -3.90 -1.76
CA LEU A 150 8.41 -3.04 -1.22
C LEU A 150 7.96 -1.58 -1.25
N LYS A 151 8.36 -0.82 -0.24
CA LYS A 151 8.31 0.63 -0.27
C LYS A 151 9.34 1.21 -1.24
N GLY A 152 10.53 0.61 -1.27
CA GLY A 152 11.60 0.98 -2.17
C GLY A 152 11.74 0.03 -3.36
N THR A 153 12.98 -0.09 -3.82
CA THR A 153 13.42 -0.92 -4.95
C THR A 153 14.22 -2.13 -4.48
N LEU A 154 14.37 -3.15 -5.33
CA LEU A 154 15.22 -4.31 -5.13
C LEU A 154 16.54 -4.15 -5.91
N ASP A 155 17.67 -4.34 -5.22
CA ASP A 155 18.99 -4.48 -5.83
C ASP A 155 19.52 -5.91 -5.65
N VAL A 156 19.92 -6.56 -6.75
CA VAL A 156 20.30 -7.98 -6.82
C VAL A 156 21.79 -8.14 -7.16
N ASN A 157 22.43 -9.20 -6.66
CA ASN A 157 23.89 -9.29 -6.57
C ASN A 157 24.50 -8.04 -5.90
N SER A 158 23.80 -7.54 -4.88
CA SER A 158 24.21 -6.34 -4.18
C SER A 158 25.52 -6.60 -3.43
N THR A 159 26.26 -5.53 -3.19
CA THR A 159 27.35 -5.52 -2.20
C THR A 159 27.04 -4.56 -1.06
N HIS A 160 25.75 -4.24 -0.90
CA HIS A 160 25.27 -3.36 0.14
C HIS A 160 25.50 -4.04 1.49
N THR A 161 25.92 -3.25 2.47
CA THR A 161 26.12 -3.71 3.83
C THR A 161 25.30 -2.86 4.76
N ALA A 162 24.83 -3.42 5.85
CA ALA A 162 23.93 -2.72 6.75
C ALA A 162 24.51 -1.37 7.23
N THR A 163 23.71 -0.30 7.14
CA THR A 163 24.16 1.08 7.41
C THR A 163 23.57 1.67 8.69
N ALA A 164 22.43 1.15 9.14
CA ALA A 164 21.70 1.61 10.29
C ALA A 164 21.23 0.45 11.20
N ALA A 165 20.81 0.78 12.42
CA ALA A 165 20.45 -0.22 13.44
C ALA A 165 18.99 -0.69 13.34
N ASP A 166 18.20 -0.07 12.49
CA ASP A 166 16.77 -0.31 12.27
C ASP A 166 16.48 -1.06 10.96
N GLU A 167 17.52 -1.57 10.30
CA GLU A 167 17.40 -2.40 9.11
C GLU A 167 17.01 -3.83 9.48
N PHE A 168 16.25 -4.48 8.60
CA PHE A 168 15.97 -5.90 8.72
C PHE A 168 17.00 -6.69 7.93
N ILE A 169 17.81 -7.47 8.65
CA ILE A 169 18.97 -8.18 8.09
C ILE A 169 18.74 -9.68 8.21
N ILE A 170 18.96 -10.38 7.10
CA ILE A 170 19.04 -11.85 7.05
C ILE A 170 20.52 -12.20 6.88
N GLU A 171 21.08 -12.90 7.85
CA GLU A 171 22.48 -13.34 7.86
C GLU A 171 22.60 -14.86 7.72
N ASP A 172 23.73 -15.31 7.19
CA ASP A 172 24.13 -16.72 7.19
C ASP A 172 24.69 -17.17 8.56
N ALA A 173 25.10 -18.43 8.66
CA ALA A 173 25.68 -18.98 9.90
C ALA A 173 27.04 -18.37 10.31
N ASN A 174 27.68 -17.61 9.42
CA ASN A 174 28.96 -16.94 9.63
C ASN A 174 28.79 -15.43 9.88
N SER A 175 27.56 -14.93 9.94
CA SER A 175 27.21 -13.50 10.01
C SER A 175 27.55 -12.71 8.75
N ASP A 176 27.59 -13.38 7.59
CA ASP A 176 27.58 -12.69 6.29
C ASP A 176 26.13 -12.31 5.96
N GLU A 177 25.90 -11.06 5.54
CA GLU A 177 24.57 -10.49 5.24
C GLU A 177 24.10 -11.00 3.88
N LEU A 178 23.00 -11.76 3.83
CA LEU A 178 22.43 -12.34 2.60
C LEU A 178 21.35 -11.43 1.98
N ALA A 179 20.59 -10.75 2.84
CA ALA A 179 19.58 -9.78 2.41
C ALA A 179 19.36 -8.70 3.48
N ILE A 180 19.07 -7.49 3.03
CA ILE A 180 18.82 -6.32 3.87
C ILE A 180 17.57 -5.60 3.35
N ILE A 181 16.70 -5.15 4.25
CA ILE A 181 15.66 -4.17 3.95
C ILE A 181 15.99 -2.90 4.75
N ASP A 182 16.23 -1.80 4.03
CA ASP A 182 16.58 -0.50 4.60
C ASP A 182 15.39 0.09 5.36
N GLY A 183 15.60 0.49 6.62
CA GLY A 183 14.55 1.02 7.49
C GLY A 183 14.06 2.43 7.15
N ASN A 184 14.79 3.18 6.30
CA ASN A 184 14.46 4.56 5.94
C ASN A 184 13.65 4.66 4.65
N ASP A 185 14.03 3.87 3.64
CA ASP A 185 13.43 3.95 2.30
C ASP A 185 12.79 2.63 1.82
N GLY A 186 12.96 1.54 2.58
CA GLY A 186 12.43 0.22 2.24
C GLY A 186 13.04 -0.38 0.99
N ASN A 187 14.22 0.08 0.55
CA ASN A 187 15.00 -0.61 -0.45
C ASN A 187 15.44 -1.97 0.09
N MET A 188 15.33 -3.00 -0.75
CA MET A 188 15.81 -4.33 -0.47
C MET A 188 17.11 -4.60 -1.24
N TYR A 189 18.09 -5.18 -0.59
CA TYR A 189 19.36 -5.59 -1.17
C TYR A 189 19.52 -7.09 -0.95
N ILE A 190 19.82 -7.86 -2.00
CA ILE A 190 20.09 -9.30 -1.89
C ILE A 190 21.41 -9.67 -2.57
N ASP A 191 22.12 -10.63 -1.98
CA ASP A 191 23.38 -11.17 -2.52
C ASP A 191 23.17 -11.97 -3.81
N GLY A 192 21.99 -12.57 -3.98
CA GLY A 192 21.68 -13.48 -5.07
C GLY A 192 20.82 -12.87 -6.18
N GLN A 193 19.98 -13.71 -6.76
CA GLN A 193 18.99 -13.39 -7.78
C GLN A 193 17.57 -13.48 -7.21
N VAL A 194 16.61 -12.89 -7.92
CA VAL A 194 15.17 -13.01 -7.60
C VAL A 194 14.48 -13.97 -8.57
N PHE A 195 13.60 -14.81 -8.04
CA PHE A 195 12.81 -15.79 -8.79
C PHE A 195 11.33 -15.66 -8.40
N GLU A 196 10.56 -15.02 -9.27
CA GLU A 196 9.12 -14.74 -9.08
C GLU A 196 8.22 -15.80 -9.73
N SER A 197 6.94 -15.77 -9.36
CA SER A 197 5.86 -16.59 -9.92
C SER A 197 6.17 -18.10 -9.92
N GLN A 198 6.87 -18.58 -8.89
CA GLN A 198 7.20 -19.99 -8.79
C GLN A 198 5.94 -20.82 -8.52
N SER A 199 5.79 -21.96 -9.19
CA SER A 199 4.62 -22.83 -8.95
C SER A 199 4.72 -23.66 -7.68
N THR A 200 5.95 -23.83 -7.16
CA THR A 200 6.28 -24.60 -5.96
C THR A 200 7.61 -24.12 -5.42
N LEU A 201 7.71 -23.91 -4.11
CA LEU A 201 8.98 -23.67 -3.42
C LEU A 201 9.39 -24.90 -2.62
N THR A 202 10.65 -25.31 -2.75
CA THR A 202 11.23 -26.42 -1.97
C THR A 202 12.58 -25.99 -1.41
N PRO A 203 12.59 -25.18 -0.33
CA PRO A 203 13.83 -24.75 0.29
C PRO A 203 14.70 -25.95 0.64
N SER A 204 15.99 -25.88 0.31
CA SER A 204 16.98 -26.92 0.63
C SER A 204 18.12 -26.30 1.42
N GLY A 205 18.79 -27.08 2.28
CA GLY A 205 19.75 -26.53 3.25
C GLY A 205 19.15 -26.41 4.65
N THR A 206 19.84 -25.73 5.56
CA THR A 206 19.46 -25.73 6.99
C THR A 206 19.17 -24.35 7.58
N ASN A 207 19.51 -23.25 6.90
CA ASN A 207 19.43 -21.90 7.48
C ASN A 207 18.74 -20.89 6.55
N ASN A 208 17.91 -21.36 5.62
CA ASN A 208 17.13 -20.45 4.78
C ASN A 208 16.21 -19.60 5.66
N PHE A 209 15.99 -18.35 5.28
CA PHE A 209 14.91 -17.55 5.83
C PHE A 209 13.63 -17.93 5.08
N ILE A 210 12.70 -18.60 5.74
CA ILE A 210 11.49 -19.17 5.12
C ILE A 210 10.26 -18.45 5.64
N ILE A 211 9.38 -18.04 4.73
CA ILE A 211 8.05 -17.54 5.02
C ILE A 211 7.04 -18.60 4.59
N GLU A 212 6.21 -19.02 5.54
CA GLU A 212 5.14 -19.99 5.34
C GLU A 212 3.77 -19.31 5.51
N ASP A 213 2.77 -19.81 4.79
CA ASP A 213 1.38 -19.40 4.98
C ASP A 213 0.75 -20.04 6.23
N ALA A 214 -0.55 -19.81 6.43
CA ALA A 214 -1.29 -20.34 7.57
C ALA A 214 -1.44 -21.88 7.55
N ASP A 215 -1.30 -22.52 6.39
CA ASP A 215 -1.35 -23.96 6.21
C ASP A 215 0.04 -24.62 6.38
N GLY A 216 1.10 -23.81 6.46
CA GLY A 216 2.49 -24.25 6.61
C GLY A 216 3.19 -24.50 5.28
N ASP A 217 2.61 -24.06 4.16
CA ASP A 217 3.25 -24.14 2.84
C ASP A 217 4.21 -22.96 2.66
N THR A 218 5.40 -23.22 2.11
CA THR A 218 6.38 -22.15 1.84
C THR A 218 5.92 -21.26 0.69
N VAL A 219 5.80 -19.96 0.96
CA VAL A 219 5.35 -18.95 -0.02
C VAL A 219 6.46 -18.01 -0.47
N ALA A 220 7.50 -17.85 0.35
CA ALA A 220 8.73 -17.15 -0.02
C ALA A 220 9.91 -17.68 0.79
N TYR A 221 11.12 -17.62 0.25
CA TYR A 221 12.33 -17.82 1.05
C TYR A 221 13.56 -17.14 0.45
N ILE A 222 14.54 -16.88 1.31
CA ILE A 222 15.91 -16.50 0.92
C ILE A 222 16.85 -17.65 1.26
N ASP A 223 17.66 -18.07 0.29
CA ASP A 223 18.53 -19.25 0.44
C ASP A 223 19.89 -18.94 1.08
N ASP A 224 20.38 -19.88 1.89
CA ASP A 224 21.77 -19.92 2.38
C ASP A 224 22.54 -20.96 1.54
N PRO A 225 23.68 -20.61 0.89
CA PRO A 225 24.49 -19.39 1.10
C PRO A 225 24.38 -18.33 -0.01
N ASN A 226 23.45 -18.46 -0.96
CA ASN A 226 23.52 -17.61 -2.16
C ASN A 226 22.79 -16.27 -1.99
N GLY A 227 21.86 -16.16 -1.05
CA GLY A 227 21.02 -14.96 -0.90
C GLY A 227 20.02 -14.80 -2.05
N ASP A 228 19.66 -15.88 -2.74
CA ASP A 228 18.63 -15.87 -3.76
C ASP A 228 17.25 -15.74 -3.10
N LEU A 229 16.43 -14.81 -3.60
CA LEU A 229 15.04 -14.61 -3.18
C LEU A 229 14.09 -15.40 -4.09
N TYR A 230 13.30 -16.30 -3.52
CA TYR A 230 12.29 -17.07 -4.23
C TYR A 230 10.89 -16.70 -3.74
N LEU A 231 9.98 -16.42 -4.68
CA LEU A 231 8.60 -16.02 -4.42
C LEU A 231 7.62 -16.93 -5.18
N MET A 232 6.57 -17.41 -4.50
CA MET A 232 5.43 -18.04 -5.19
C MET A 232 4.65 -17.01 -6.02
N GLY A 233 4.57 -15.76 -5.54
CA GLY A 233 3.93 -14.63 -6.20
C GLY A 233 4.93 -13.71 -6.90
N ASP A 234 4.52 -12.47 -7.09
CA ASP A 234 5.28 -11.43 -7.81
C ASP A 234 5.86 -10.38 -6.85
N LEU A 235 6.91 -9.71 -7.30
CA LEU A 235 7.52 -8.56 -6.63
C LEU A 235 6.91 -7.24 -7.13
N TYR A 236 6.60 -6.35 -6.21
CA TYR A 236 6.10 -5.00 -6.46
C TYR A 236 7.01 -3.97 -5.78
N GLU A 237 7.80 -3.25 -6.57
CA GLU A 237 8.67 -2.15 -6.12
C GLU A 237 7.91 -0.82 -6.08
N GLU A 238 8.32 0.10 -5.20
CA GLU A 238 7.72 1.43 -5.00
C GLU A 238 6.19 1.39 -4.76
N PHE A 239 5.71 0.29 -4.17
CA PHE A 239 4.29 0.01 -4.02
C PHE A 239 3.71 0.61 -2.74
N LEU A 240 4.42 0.46 -1.63
CA LEU A 240 3.96 0.89 -0.30
C LEU A 240 4.21 2.41 -0.15
N ASN A 241 3.15 3.22 -0.14
CA ASN A 241 3.22 4.70 -0.12
C ASN A 241 2.42 5.32 1.02
#